data_AF-A0AAW6LPT2-F1
#
_entry.id   AF-A0AAW6LPT2-F1
#
_cell.length_a   1.000
_cell.length_b   1.000
_cell.length_c   1.000
_cell.angle_alpha   90.00
_cell.angle_beta   90.00
_cell.angle_gamma   90.00
#
_symmetry.space_group_name_H-M   'P 1'
#
loop_
_entity.id
_entity.type
_entity.pdbx_description
1 polymer ?
#
loop_
_entity_poly.entity_id
_entity_poly.type
_entity_poly.pdbx_seq_one_letter_code
_entity_poly.pdbx_strand_id
1 'polypeptide(L)'
;MDQRDIAGYTYKAENLMPEKLIEVLIAEGTASPGARGMTSEELVDQLAAERGIDRLDLYSYDSGDFPKHILTEEVGPDDKNWYKP
;
A
#
# COMPACT_ATOMS: atom_id res chain seq x y z
N MET A 1 0.05 -7.57 -17.35
CA MET A 1 -0.36 -7.41 -15.95
C MET A 1 -1.45 -6.37 -15.97
N ASP A 2 -2.66 -6.74 -15.55
CA ASP A 2 -3.83 -5.85 -15.56
C ASP A 2 -3.51 -4.66 -14.66
N GLN A 3 -3.41 -3.47 -15.26
CA GLN A 3 -3.06 -2.23 -14.58
C GLN A 3 -4.30 -1.77 -13.81
N ARG A 4 -4.68 -2.53 -12.78
CA ARG A 4 -5.78 -2.15 -11.89
C ARG A 4 -5.32 -0.92 -11.15
N ASP A 5 -6.04 0.18 -11.39
CA ASP A 5 -5.79 1.47 -10.76
C ASP A 5 -5.83 1.26 -9.24
N ILE A 6 -4.71 1.54 -8.56
CA ILE A 6 -4.62 1.41 -7.11
C ILE A 6 -5.10 2.74 -6.52
N ALA A 7 -6.23 2.71 -5.84
CA ALA A 7 -6.74 3.87 -5.15
C ALA A 7 -5.88 4.20 -3.91
N GLY A 8 -5.41 3.17 -3.20
CA GLY A 8 -4.64 3.33 -1.96
C GLY A 8 -4.26 2.02 -1.31
N TYR A 9 -3.93 2.07 -0.02
CA TYR A 9 -3.46 0.89 0.73
C TYR A 9 -4.03 0.82 2.14
N THR A 10 -4.45 -0.36 2.58
CA THR A 10 -4.73 -0.64 3.99
C THR A 10 -3.46 -1.10 4.68
N TYR A 11 -3.05 -0.39 5.72
CA TYR A 11 -1.91 -0.74 6.55
C TYR A 11 -2.17 -0.39 8.02
N LYS A 12 -1.92 -1.34 8.94
CA LYS A 12 -2.13 -1.17 10.39
C LYS A 12 -3.52 -0.65 10.78
N ALA A 13 -4.55 -1.22 10.17
CA ALA A 13 -5.95 -0.84 10.34
C ALA A 13 -6.28 0.62 9.91
N GLU A 14 -5.38 1.26 9.17
CA GLU A 14 -5.61 2.56 8.54
C GLU A 14 -5.60 2.41 7.01
N ASN A 15 -6.44 3.18 6.34
CA ASN A 15 -6.42 3.29 4.89
C ASN A 15 -5.66 4.56 4.52
N LEU A 16 -4.60 4.40 3.73
CA LEU A 16 -3.64 5.44 3.41
C LEU A 16 -3.64 5.69 1.90
N MET A 17 -3.50 6.96 1.55
CA MET A 17 -3.14 7.32 0.19
C MET A 17 -1.75 6.74 -0.17
N PRO A 18 -1.49 6.46 -1.45
CA PRO A 18 -0.18 6.02 -1.95
C PRO A 18 1.00 6.82 -1.38
N GLU A 19 0.88 8.15 -1.40
CA GLU A 19 1.93 9.06 -0.91
C GLU A 19 2.12 8.97 0.60
N LYS A 20 1.03 8.82 1.35
CA LYS A 20 1.07 8.69 2.82
C LYS A 20 1.62 7.36 3.27
N LEU A 21 1.36 6.29 2.53
CA LEU A 21 1.95 4.98 2.82
C LEU A 21 3.48 5.07 2.82
N ILE A 22 4.07 5.73 1.81
CA ILE A 22 5.53 5.89 1.73
C ILE A 22 6.06 6.61 2.97
N GLU A 23 5.42 7.71 3.38
CA GLU A 23 5.83 8.45 4.59
C GLU A 23 5.73 7.59 5.85
N VAL A 24 4.65 6.82 6.01
CA VAL A 24 4.46 5.91 7.14
C VAL A 24 5.55 4.83 7.16
N LEU A 25 5.78 4.15 6.03
CA LEU A 25 6.79 3.10 5.94
C LEU A 25 8.21 3.62 6.24
N ILE A 26 8.52 4.85 5.82
CA ILE A 26 9.79 5.51 6.15
C ILE A 26 9.86 5.87 7.63
N ALA A 27 8.78 6.43 8.20
CA ALA A 27 8.72 6.80 9.61
C ALA A 27 8.85 5.56 10.53
N GLU A 28 8.34 4.42 10.10
CA GLU A 28 8.48 3.13 10.79
C GLU A 28 9.85 2.48 10.59
N GLY A 29 10.69 2.99 9.68
CA GLY A 29 11.98 2.39 9.33
C GLY A 29 11.87 1.11 8.49
N THR A 30 10.69 0.83 7.93
CA THR A 30 10.51 -0.28 6.97
C THR A 30 11.07 0.10 5.59
N ALA A 31 10.88 1.35 5.18
CA ALA A 31 11.42 1.88 3.94
C ALA A 31 12.56 2.88 4.21
N SER A 32 13.52 2.95 3.29
CA SER A 32 14.56 3.97 3.33
C SER A 32 14.01 5.34 2.91
N PRO A 33 14.54 6.47 3.40
CA PRO A 33 14.09 7.80 2.99
C PRO A 33 14.22 8.08 1.49
N GLY A 34 15.07 7.31 0.78
CA GLY A 34 15.16 7.31 -0.69
C GLY A 34 13.89 6.82 -1.40
N ALA A 35 13.00 6.10 -0.71
CA ALA A 35 11.73 5.63 -1.24
C ALA A 35 10.75 6.77 -1.57
N ARG A 36 10.98 8.00 -1.05
CA ARG A 36 10.22 9.20 -1.44
C ARG A 36 10.29 9.52 -2.94
N GLY A 37 11.31 9.03 -3.63
CA GLY A 37 11.44 9.18 -5.08
C GLY A 37 10.79 8.05 -5.88
N MET A 38 10.27 7.02 -5.22
CA MET A 38 9.65 5.85 -5.85
C MET A 38 8.13 5.95 -5.78
N THR A 39 7.45 5.26 -6.69
CA THR A 39 6.01 5.07 -6.55
C THR A 39 5.71 4.12 -5.39
N SER A 40 4.53 4.27 -4.77
CA SER A 40 4.09 3.35 -3.71
C SER A 40 4.04 1.89 -4.21
N GLU A 41 3.68 1.69 -5.47
CA GLU A 41 3.66 0.38 -6.12
C GLU A 41 5.05 -0.24 -6.21
N GLU A 42 6.05 0.52 -6.64
CA GLU A 42 7.44 0.06 -6.69
C GLU A 42 7.98 -0.24 -5.30
N LEU A 43 7.69 0.62 -4.32
CA LEU A 43 8.10 0.39 -2.94
C LEU A 43 7.47 -0.88 -2.36
N VAL A 44 6.16 -1.07 -2.56
CA VAL A 44 5.46 -2.25 -2.09
C VAL A 44 5.92 -3.50 -2.85
N ASP A 45 6.17 -3.42 -4.15
CA ASP A 45 6.74 -4.56 -4.92
C ASP A 45 8.12 -4.96 -4.38
N GLN A 46 8.99 -3.98 -4.13
CA GLN A 46 10.31 -4.21 -3.56
C GLN A 46 10.21 -4.86 -2.17
N LEU A 47 9.39 -4.31 -1.27
CA LEU A 47 9.21 -4.85 0.08
C LEU A 47 8.58 -6.25 0.05
N ALA A 48 7.65 -6.50 -0.88
CA ALA A 48 7.03 -7.80 -1.08
C ALA A 48 8.09 -8.83 -1.54
N ALA A 49 8.92 -8.47 -2.51
CA ALA A 49 10.02 -9.30 -2.98
C ALA A 49 11.06 -9.59 -1.87
N GLU A 50 11.43 -8.57 -1.07
CA GLU A 50 12.36 -8.73 0.04
C GLU A 50 11.82 -9.64 1.16
N ARG A 51 10.51 -9.59 1.42
CA ARG A 51 9.84 -10.43 2.43
C ARG A 51 9.35 -11.77 1.90
N GLY A 52 9.44 -12.02 0.59
CA GLY A 52 8.84 -13.19 -0.05
C GLY A 52 7.32 -13.23 0.04
N ILE A 53 6.68 -12.06 0.14
CA ILE A 53 5.22 -11.91 0.20
C ILE A 53 4.69 -11.86 -1.23
N ASP A 54 3.70 -12.68 -1.55
CA ASP A 54 2.95 -12.54 -2.78
C ASP A 54 1.88 -11.47 -2.60
N ARG A 55 2.14 -10.24 -3.06
CA ARG A 55 1.22 -9.10 -2.90
C ARG A 55 -0.12 -9.26 -3.64
N LEU A 56 -0.24 -10.25 -4.53
CA LEU A 56 -1.48 -10.56 -5.25
C LEU A 56 -2.34 -11.53 -4.44
N ASP A 57 -1.74 -12.36 -3.59
CA ASP A 57 -2.41 -13.21 -2.62
C ASP A 57 -2.67 -12.45 -1.30
N LEU A 58 -3.72 -11.61 -1.31
CA LEU A 58 -4.14 -10.81 -0.15
C LEU A 58 -4.56 -11.64 1.08
N TYR A 59 -4.64 -12.97 0.96
CA TYR A 59 -4.95 -13.90 2.06
C TYR A 59 -3.70 -14.49 2.74
N SER A 60 -2.53 -14.43 2.10
CA SER A 60 -1.29 -14.97 2.66
C SER A 60 -0.65 -14.11 3.74
N TYR A 61 -1.08 -12.85 3.88
CA TYR A 61 -0.51 -11.91 4.84
C TYR A 61 -1.56 -11.01 5.47
N ASP A 62 -1.24 -10.42 6.63
CA ASP A 62 -2.12 -9.50 7.33
C ASP A 62 -1.79 -8.04 6.97
N SER A 63 -2.81 -7.19 6.85
CA SER A 63 -2.62 -5.76 6.57
C SER A 63 -1.96 -4.99 7.73
N GLY A 64 -1.90 -5.59 8.92
CA GLY A 64 -1.10 -5.09 10.04
C GLY A 64 0.40 -5.31 9.88
N ASP A 65 0.81 -6.31 9.09
CA ASP A 65 2.24 -6.63 8.85
C ASP A 65 2.76 -6.04 7.54
N PHE A 66 1.90 -6.01 6.51
CA PHE A 66 2.27 -5.55 5.17
C PHE A 66 1.11 -4.82 4.47
N PRO A 67 1.35 -3.71 3.77
CA PRO A 67 0.30 -2.95 3.11
C PRO A 67 -0.46 -3.79 2.06
N LYS A 68 -1.78 -3.78 2.15
CA LYS A 68 -2.68 -4.38 1.14
C LYS A 68 -3.17 -3.30 0.19
N HIS A 69 -3.13 -3.57 -1.11
CA HIS A 69 -3.65 -2.65 -2.12
C HIS A 69 -5.17 -2.59 -2.03
N ILE A 70 -5.71 -1.38 -2.19
CA ILE A 70 -7.14 -1.11 -2.35
C ILE A 70 -7.31 -0.67 -3.80
N LEU A 71 -8.13 -1.40 -4.55
CA LEU A 71 -8.37 -1.11 -5.95
C LEU A 71 -9.42 0.00 -6.09
N THR A 72 -9.32 0.81 -7.14
CA THR A 72 -10.31 1.87 -7.41
C THR A 72 -11.72 1.30 -7.68
N GLU A 73 -11.83 0.03 -8.06
CA GLU A 73 -13.10 -0.69 -8.16
C GLU A 73 -13.74 -1.05 -6.81
N GLU A 74 -12.93 -1.20 -5.75
CA GLU A 74 -13.40 -1.49 -4.39
C GLU A 74 -13.86 -0.23 -3.66
N VAL A 75 -13.37 0.92 -4.11
CA VAL A 75 -13.76 2.24 -3.62
C VAL A 75 -14.99 2.70 -4.40
N GLY A 76 -16.14 2.74 -3.73
CA GLY A 76 -17.34 3.34 -4.31
C GLY A 76 -17.08 4.81 -4.70
N PRO A 77 -17.64 5.32 -5.80
CA PRO A 77 -17.39 6.70 -6.27
C PRO A 77 -17.83 7.80 -5.28
N ASP A 78 -18.66 7.45 -4.30
CA ASP A 78 -19.14 8.34 -3.23
C ASP A 78 -18.33 8.21 -1.94
N ASP A 79 -17.47 7.19 -1.85
CA ASP A 79 -16.61 6.98 -0.70
C ASP A 79 -15.38 7.88 -0.86
N LYS A 80 -15.43 9.07 -0.26
CA LYS A 80 -14.31 10.02 -0.19
C LYS A 80 -13.60 10.01 1.16
N ASN A 81 -14.13 9.26 2.13
CA ASN A 81 -13.63 9.16 3.50
C ASN A 81 -13.05 7.77 3.82
N TRP A 82 -12.98 6.87 2.85
CA TRP A 82 -12.35 5.56 3.05
C TRP A 82 -10.85 5.67 3.36
N TYR A 83 -10.16 6.76 2.99
CA TYR A 83 -8.77 7.00 3.37
C TYR A 83 -8.67 8.05 4.48
N LYS A 84 -7.62 7.95 5.29
CA LYS A 84 -7.28 8.95 6.29
C LYS A 84 -6.73 10.22 5.60
N PRO A 85 -7.28 11.41 5.88
CA PRO A 85 -6.79 12.67 5.34
C PRO A 85 -5.38 13.04 5.83
#